data_AF-A0A2S9GPD0-F1
#
_entry.id   AF-A0A2S9GPD0-F1
#
_cell.length_a   1.000
_cell.length_b   1.000
_cell.length_c   1.000
_cell.angle_alpha   90.00
_cell.angle_beta   90.00
_cell.angle_gamma   90.00
#
_symmetry.space_group_name_H-M   'P 1'
#
loop_
_entity.id
_entity.type
_entity.pdbx_description
1 polymer ?
#
loop_
_entity_poly.entity_id
_entity_poly.type
_entity_poly.pdbx_seq_one_letter_code
_entity_poly.pdbx_strand_id
1 'polypeptide(L)' 'DLGAGLLGWGDPKVAEAKAIVKAADSLIVASPTFKATYTGLLKLFLDQFGAGELGQITTFPLMLGGSYMHALAPE' A
#
# COMPACT_ATOMS: atom_id res chain seq x y z
N ASP A 1 2.28 -14.36 -3.19
CA ASP A 1 3.60 -13.89 -2.74
C ASP A 1 4.18 -12.97 -3.80
N LEU A 2 4.15 -11.65 -3.54
CA LEU A 2 4.69 -10.62 -4.44
C LEU A 2 6.20 -10.45 -4.24
N GLY A 3 6.67 -10.57 -3.00
CA GLY A 3 8.08 -10.69 -2.60
C GLY A 3 9.05 -9.81 -3.40
N ALA A 4 10.05 -10.46 -4.00
CA ALA A 4 11.08 -9.81 -4.80
C ALA A 4 10.57 -9.15 -6.09
N GLY A 5 9.37 -9.53 -6.59
CA GLY A 5 8.76 -8.92 -7.77
C GLY A 5 8.47 -7.42 -7.59
N LEU A 6 8.34 -6.96 -6.34
CA LEU A 6 8.17 -5.54 -6.00
C LEU A 6 9.46 -4.70 -6.13
N LEU A 7 10.63 -5.33 -6.24
CA LEU A 7 11.93 -4.63 -6.35
C LEU A 7 12.23 -4.13 -7.77
N GLY A 8 11.40 -4.52 -8.74
CA GLY A 8 11.51 -4.11 -10.14
C GLY A 8 10.17 -3.69 -10.71
N TRP A 9 10.17 -3.41 -12.02
CA TRP A 9 8.97 -3.03 -12.77
C TRP A 9 8.57 -4.16 -13.72
N GLY A 10 7.26 -4.27 -13.99
CA GLY A 10 6.75 -5.19 -15.00
C GLY A 10 6.60 -6.65 -14.56
N ASP A 11 6.71 -6.95 -13.26
CA ASP A 11 6.37 -8.29 -12.74
C ASP A 11 4.88 -8.59 -12.98
N PRO A 12 4.54 -9.72 -13.64
CA PRO A 12 3.15 -10.03 -13.98
C PRO A 12 2.22 -10.19 -12.77
N LYS A 13 2.71 -10.72 -11.65
CA LYS A 13 1.90 -10.90 -10.43
C LYS A 13 1.65 -9.56 -9.74
N VAL A 14 2.63 -8.66 -9.78
CA VAL A 14 2.47 -7.28 -9.30
C VAL A 14 1.47 -6.52 -10.17
N ALA A 15 1.51 -6.70 -11.50
CA ALA A 15 0.53 -6.11 -12.41
C ALA A 15 -0.90 -6.64 -12.17
N GLU A 16 -1.05 -7.94 -11.92
CA GLU A 16 -2.32 -8.55 -11.53
C GLU A 16 -2.86 -7.98 -10.21
N ALA A 17 -2.02 -7.90 -9.18
CA ALA A 17 -2.39 -7.31 -7.89
C ALA A 17 -2.80 -5.83 -8.05
N LYS A 18 -2.08 -5.07 -8.88
CA LYS A 18 -2.44 -3.69 -9.23
C LYS A 18 -3.81 -3.61 -9.92
N ALA A 19 -4.10 -4.53 -10.84
CA ALA A 19 -5.39 -4.58 -11.53
C ALA A 19 -6.55 -4.88 -10.55
N ILE A 20 -6.35 -5.79 -9.60
CA ILE A 20 -7.32 -6.09 -8.54
C ILE A 20 -7.63 -4.82 -7.72
N VAL A 21 -6.59 -4.08 -7.30
CA VAL A 21 -6.78 -2.83 -6.56
C VAL A 21 -7.54 -1.79 -7.40
N LYS A 22 -7.20 -1.62 -8.68
CA LYS A 22 -7.87 -0.66 -9.57
C LYS A 22 -9.33 -1.00 -9.86
N ALA A 23 -9.75 -2.25 -9.66
CA ALA A 23 -11.12 -2.70 -9.86
C ALA A 23 -11.97 -2.65 -8.58
N ALA A 24 -11.39 -2.24 -7.44
CA ALA A 24 -12.10 -2.22 -6.17
C ALA A 24 -13.03 -1.00 -6.04
N ASP A 25 -14.24 -1.22 -5.52
CA ASP A 25 -15.17 -0.13 -5.16
C ASP A 25 -14.67 0.66 -3.93
N SER A 26 -13.88 0.03 -3.07
CA SER A 26 -13.28 0.62 -1.87
C SER A 26 -11.99 -0.09 -1.51
N LEU A 27 -11.04 0.66 -0.96
CA LEU A 27 -9.70 0.17 -0.63
C LEU A 27 -9.41 0.34 0.87
N ILE A 28 -8.95 -0.74 1.52
CA ILE A 28 -8.35 -0.67 2.85
C ILE A 28 -6.84 -0.84 2.69
N VAL A 29 -6.06 0.16 3.10
CA VAL A 29 -4.60 0.10 3.06
C VAL A 29 -4.09 -0.10 4.48
N ALA A 30 -3.68 -1.32 4.79
CA ALA A 30 -3.21 -1.71 6.12
C ALA A 30 -1.70 -1.92 6.17
N SER A 31 -1.02 -1.38 7.18
CA SER A 31 0.40 -1.64 7.44
C SER A 31 0.70 -1.64 8.94
N PRO A 32 1.66 -2.45 9.43
CA PRO A 32 2.25 -2.16 10.73
C PRO A 32 2.98 -0.82 10.66
N THR A 33 3.06 -0.13 11.80
CA THR A 33 3.88 1.07 11.92
C THR A 33 5.34 0.66 12.07
N PHE A 34 6.14 0.96 11.06
CA PHE A 34 7.58 0.73 11.05
C PHE A 34 8.30 2.06 10.89
N LYS A 35 9.18 2.39 11.84
CA LYS A 35 9.88 3.69 11.87
C LYS A 35 8.92 4.88 11.77
N ALA A 36 7.86 4.83 12.59
CA ALA A 36 6.80 5.85 12.70
C ALA A 36 5.98 6.10 11.41
N THR A 37 6.01 5.18 10.45
CA THR A 37 5.22 5.28 9.20
C THR A 37 4.87 3.89 8.66
N TYR A 38 4.29 3.79 7.46
CA TYR A 38 4.04 2.54 6.77
C TYR A 38 5.33 1.81 6.39
N THR A 39 5.22 0.50 6.16
CA THR A 39 6.38 -0.29 5.75
C THR A 39 6.90 0.13 4.38
N GLY A 40 8.22 0.02 4.19
CA GLY A 40 8.81 0.14 2.85
C GLY A 40 8.25 -0.91 1.88
N LEU A 41 7.82 -2.08 2.37
CA LEU A 41 7.16 -3.09 1.55
C LEU A 41 5.83 -2.60 0.98
N LEU A 42 4.98 -1.95 1.80
CA LEU A 42 3.77 -1.31 1.30
C LEU A 42 4.12 -0.21 0.29
N LYS A 43 5.13 0.61 0.58
CA LYS A 43 5.57 1.67 -0.33
C LYS A 43 6.01 1.14 -1.70
N LEU A 44 6.76 0.04 -1.75
CA LEU A 44 7.18 -0.59 -3.00
C LEU A 44 5.98 -1.04 -3.85
N PHE A 45 4.89 -1.48 -3.23
CA PHE A 45 3.67 -1.81 -3.95
C PHE A 45 2.91 -0.55 -4.41
N LEU A 46 2.81 0.48 -3.57
CA LEU A 46 2.19 1.76 -3.95
C LEU A 46 2.95 2.48 -5.07
N ASP A 47 4.27 2.30 -5.16
CA ASP A 47 5.10 2.85 -6.23
C ASP A 47 4.81 2.23 -7.61
N GLN A 48 4.10 1.11 -7.66
CA GLN A 48 3.62 0.49 -8.90
C GLN A 48 2.49 1.28 -9.55
N PHE A 49 1.88 2.23 -8.82
CA PHE A 49 0.79 3.08 -9.30
C PHE A 49 1.34 4.42 -9.82
N GLY A 50 0.82 4.85 -10.96
CA GLY A 50 1.05 6.19 -11.46
C GLY A 50 0.32 7.24 -10.64
N ALA A 51 0.72 8.49 -10.80
CA ALA A 51 0.06 9.62 -10.14
C ALA A 51 -1.45 9.63 -10.44
N GLY A 52 -2.27 9.69 -9.39
CA GLY A 52 -3.73 9.74 -9.50
C GLY A 52 -4.42 8.43 -9.87
N GLU A 53 -3.69 7.33 -10.09
CA GLU A 53 -4.31 6.04 -10.48
C GLU A 53 -5.23 5.44 -9.41
N LEU A 54 -5.07 5.85 -8.15
CA LEU A 54 -5.94 5.47 -7.03
C LEU A 54 -6.98 6.55 -6.68
N GLY A 55 -6.94 7.71 -7.35
CA GLY A 55 -7.69 8.90 -6.95
C GLY A 55 -9.22 8.81 -7.11
N GLN A 56 -9.75 7.71 -7.63
CA GLN A 56 -11.18 7.46 -7.78
C GLN A 56 -11.72 6.46 -6.75
N ILE A 57 -10.86 5.84 -5.94
CA ILE A 57 -11.24 4.76 -5.03
C ILE A 57 -11.31 5.31 -3.61
N THR A 58 -12.48 5.20 -2.97
CA THR A 58 -12.63 5.53 -1.55
C THR A 58 -11.68 4.66 -0.73
N THR A 59 -10.76 5.30 -0.01
CA THR A 59 -9.63 4.62 0.63
C THR A 59 -9.62 4.88 2.14
N PHE A 60 -9.46 3.80 2.92
CA PHE A 60 -9.36 3.81 4.37
C PHE A 60 -7.94 3.37 4.80
N PRO A 61 -7.14 4.27 5.42
CA PRO A 61 -5.85 3.90 5.96
C PRO A 61 -5.98 3.22 7.33
N LEU A 62 -5.20 2.17 7.56
CA LEU A 62 -5.13 1.48 8.85
C LEU A 62 -3.68 1.18 9.23
N MET A 63 -3.26 1.66 10.40
CA MET A 63 -1.90 1.45 10.90
C MET A 63 -1.91 0.75 12.25
N LEU A 64 -1.14 -0.34 12.38
CA LEU A 64 -0.97 -1.06 13.64
C LEU A 64 0.33 -0.64 14.33
N GLY A 65 0.23 0.14 15.40
CA GLY A 65 1.35 0.56 16.23
C GLY A 65 1.48 -0.25 17.53
N GLY A 66 2.71 -0.47 17.99
CA GLY A 66 2.99 -1.07 19.32
C GLY A 66 2.87 -0.10 20.49
N SER A 67 2.67 1.19 20.22
CA SER A 67 2.53 2.26 21.22
C SER A 67 1.70 3.41 20.67
N TYR A 68 0.91 4.06 21.53
CA TYR A 68 0.15 5.27 21.21
C TYR A 68 1.01 6.45 20.77
N MET A 69 2.32 6.43 21.05
CA MET A 69 3.28 7.43 20.56
C MET A 69 3.41 7.48 19.03
N HIS A 70 2.78 6.55 18.31
CA HIS A 70 2.71 6.51 16.85
C HIS A 70 1.30 6.68 16.31
N ALA A 71 0.37 7.24 17.09
CA ALA A 71 -1.04 7.39 16.69
C ALA A 71 -1.24 8.20 15.41
N LEU A 72 -0.33 9.14 15.09
CA LEU A 72 -0.39 9.94 13.87
C LEU A 72 0.21 9.25 12.63
N ALA A 73 0.63 7.99 12.72
CA ALA A 73 1.19 7.27 11.58
C ALA A 73 0.23 7.04 10.38
N PRO A 74 -1.10 6.92 10.55
CA PRO A 74 -2.06 6.86 9.44
C PRO A 74 -2.51 8.22 8.89
N GLU A 75 -2.10 9.34 9.50
CA GLU A 75 -2.47 10.71 9.09
C GLU A 75 -1.69 11.18 7.86
#